data_AF-A0A6L3ANY3-F1
#
_entry.id   AF-A0A6L3ANY3-F1
#
_cell.length_a   1.000
_cell.length_b   1.000
_cell.length_c   1.000
_cell.angle_alpha   90.00
_cell.angle_beta   90.00
_cell.angle_gamma   90.00
#
_symmetry.space_group_name_H-M   'P 1'
#
loop_
_entity.id
_entity.type
_entity.pdbx_description
1 polymer ?
#
loop_
_entity_poly.entity_id
_entity_poly.type
_entity_poly.pdbx_seq_one_letter_code
_entity_poly.pdbx_strand_id
1 'polypeptide(L)' 'MKILIISDIHGNLNALEAVCKEEADLVFCLGDIVNYGPYPGECIKKVQDLTDTIVRGGGIWIAGVL' A
#
# COMPACT_ATOMS: atom_id res chain seq x y z
N MET A 1 8.93 12.73 14.55
CA MET A 1 8.92 11.29 14.24
C MET A 1 7.49 10.80 14.14
N LYS A 2 6.95 10.82 12.93
CA LYS A 2 5.64 10.31 12.53
C LYS A 2 5.84 9.05 11.69
N ILE A 3 5.08 8.01 11.99
CA ILE A 3 5.13 6.74 11.26
C ILE A 3 3.75 6.51 10.66
N LEU A 4 3.70 6.29 9.36
CA LEU A 4 2.49 5.91 8.64
C LEU A 4 2.50 4.38 8.46
N ILE A 5 1.43 3.72 8.92
CA ILE A 5 1.23 2.29 8.73
C ILE A 5 -0.04 2.11 7.90
N ILE A 6 0.09 1.46 6.74
CA ILE A 6 -1.01 1.22 5.81
C ILE A 6 -1.22 -0.30 5.61
N SER A 7 -2.48 -0.71 5.46
CA SER A 7 -2.91 -2.10 5.27
C SER A 7 -4.22 -2.11 4.49
N ASP A 8 -4.60 -3.26 3.93
CA ASP A 8 -5.96 -3.50 3.39
C ASP A 8 -6.40 -2.45 2.37
N ILE A 9 -5.48 -2.08 1.47
CA ILE A 9 -5.75 -1.08 0.44
C ILE A 9 -6.76 -1.63 -0.55
N HIS A 10 -6.72 -2.94 -0.85
CA HIS A 10 -7.67 -3.63 -1.72
C HIS A 10 -7.99 -2.84 -3.00
N GLY A 11 -6.97 -2.37 -3.72
CA GLY A 11 -7.11 -1.63 -4.98
C GLY A 11 -7.81 -0.27 -4.88
N ASN A 12 -7.98 0.28 -3.68
CA ASN A 12 -8.63 1.58 -3.45
C ASN A 12 -7.62 2.72 -3.51
N LEU A 13 -7.28 3.16 -4.73
CA LEU A 13 -6.33 4.24 -4.96
C LEU A 13 -6.74 5.55 -4.28
N ASN A 14 -8.02 5.91 -4.35
CA ASN A 14 -8.51 7.17 -3.75
C ASN A 14 -8.31 7.20 -2.23
N ALA A 15 -8.55 6.08 -1.54
CA ALA A 15 -8.30 5.98 -0.11
C ALA A 15 -6.80 6.05 0.21
N LEU A 16 -5.96 5.35 -0.57
CA LEU A 16 -4.52 5.41 -0.42
C LEU A 16 -3.98 6.84 -0.61
N GLU A 17 -4.41 7.54 -1.67
CA GLU A 17 -4.01 8.92 -1.92
C GLU A 17 -4.50 9.89 -0.85
N ALA A 18 -5.68 9.64 -0.26
CA ALA A 18 -6.18 10.48 0.82
C ALA A 18 -5.29 10.39 2.07
N VAL A 19 -4.83 9.19 2.44
CA VAL A 19 -3.99 9.01 3.64
C VAL A 19 -2.53 9.40 3.40
N CYS A 20 -2.04 9.30 2.16
CA CYS A 20 -0.67 9.70 1.80
C CYS A 20 -0.47 11.22 1.65
N LYS A 21 -1.49 12.04 1.90
CA LYS A 21 -1.35 13.51 1.92
C LYS A 21 -0.61 14.03 3.15
N GLU A 22 -0.57 13.25 4.23
CA GLU A 22 0.16 13.64 5.43
C GLU A 22 1.62 13.22 5.36
N GLU A 23 2.52 14.14 5.74
CA GLU A 23 3.94 13.85 5.83
C GLU A 23 4.25 12.87 6.98
N ALA A 24 5.00 11.83 6.68
CA ALA A 24 5.50 10.85 7.63
C ALA A 24 7.02 10.65 7.45
N ASP A 25 7.73 10.42 8.55
CA ASP A 25 9.17 10.16 8.55
C ASP A 25 9.48 8.72 8.12
N LEU A 26 8.55 7.79 8.37
CA LEU A 26 8.63 6.38 7.99
C LEU A 26 7.27 5.87 7.52
N VAL A 27 7.27 4.98 6.53
CA VAL A 27 6.06 4.36 6.00
C VAL A 27 6.22 2.85 5.97
N PHE A 28 5.21 2.11 6.47
CA PHE A 28 5.15 0.65 6.44
C PHE A 28 3.85 0.19 5.78
N CYS A 29 3.93 -0.79 4.88
CA CYS A 29 2.76 -1.45 4.32
C CYS A 29 2.65 -2.87 4.89
N LEU A 30 1.48 -3.25 5.42
CA LEU A 30 1.22 -4.57 5.99
C LEU A 30 0.64 -5.58 5.00
N GLY A 31 0.48 -5.20 3.72
CA GLY A 31 -0.02 -6.06 2.65
C GLY A 31 -1.47 -5.77 2.25
N ASP A 32 -2.11 -6.75 1.61
CA ASP A 32 -3.48 -6.69 1.09
C ASP A 32 -3.70 -5.45 0.20
N ILE A 33 -2.74 -5.22 -0.70
CA ILE A 33 -2.70 -4.06 -1.60
C ILE A 33 -3.75 -4.19 -2.71
N VAL A 34 -4.05 -5.42 -3.12
CA VAL A 34 -4.85 -5.77 -4.30
C VAL A 34 -6.09 -6.59 -3.91
N ASN A 35 -6.92 -6.89 -4.91
CA ASN A 35 -8.28 -7.44 -4.84
C ASN A 35 -9.36 -6.40 -4.51
N TYR A 36 -10.59 -6.67 -4.97
CA TYR A 36 -11.81 -5.87 -4.81
C TYR A 36 -11.85 -4.51 -5.50
N GLY A 37 -10.84 -3.67 -5.31
CA GLY A 37 -10.81 -2.32 -5.85
C GLY A 37 -10.42 -2.26 -7.34
N PRO A 38 -10.82 -1.18 -8.03
CA PRO A 38 -10.65 -1.07 -9.48
C PRO A 38 -9.22 -0.73 -9.91
N TYR A 39 -8.33 -0.32 -9.00
CA TYR A 39 -7.00 0.22 -9.33
C TYR A 39 -5.84 -0.56 -8.65
N PRO A 40 -5.74 -1.89 -8.81
CA PRO A 40 -4.72 -2.68 -8.14
C PRO A 40 -3.29 -2.33 -8.59
N GLY A 41 -3.09 -2.03 -9.88
CA GLY A 41 -1.76 -1.72 -10.42
C GLY A 41 -1.23 -0.38 -9.94
N GLU A 42 -2.10 0.63 -9.89
CA GLU A 42 -1.79 1.96 -9.38
C GLU A 42 -1.50 1.91 -7.88
N CYS A 43 -2.26 1.14 -7.12
CA CYS A 43 -1.98 0.91 -5.70
C CYS A 43 -0.62 0.25 -5.48
N ILE A 44 -0.27 -0.80 -6.25
CA ILE A 44 1.06 -1.42 -6.16
C ILE A 44 2.17 -0.40 -6.43
N LYS A 45 2.07 0.33 -7.56
CA LYS A 45 3.08 1.32 -7.93
C LYS A 45 3.23 2.38 -6.85
N LYS A 46 2.11 2.89 -6.33
CA LYS A 46 2.11 3.92 -5.28
C LYS A 46 2.75 3.41 -3.99
N VAL A 47 2.45 2.19 -3.56
CA VAL A 47 3.07 1.61 -2.36
C VAL A 47 4.57 1.41 -2.55
N GLN A 48 5.00 0.95 -3.74
CA GLN A 48 6.42 0.83 -4.09
C GLN A 48 7.14 2.18 -4.09
N ASP A 49 6.48 3.26 -4.53
CA ASP A 49 7.03 4.62 -4.51
C ASP A 49 7.10 5.20 -3.07
N LEU A 50 6.30 4.68 -2.13
CA LEU A 50 6.19 5.18 -0.75
C LEU A 50 7.13 4.50 0.24
N THR A 51 7.42 3.20 0.06
CA THR A 51 8.24 2.44 0.99
C THR A 51 8.81 1.17 0.39
N ASP A 52 10.06 0.87 0.74
CA ASP A 52 10.71 -0.42 0.48
C ASP A 52 10.32 -1.50 1.52
N THR A 53 9.67 -1.12 2.63
CA THR A 53 9.31 -2.05 3.70
C THR A 53 7.84 -2.43 3.63
N ILE A 54 7.59 -3.55 2.94
CA ILE A 54 6.28 -4.18 2.82
C ILE A 54 6.30 -5.50 3.58
N VAL A 55 5.55 -5.57 4.68
CA VAL A 55 5.27 -6.81 5.40
C VAL A 55 4.22 -7.59 4.62
N ARG A 56 4.43 -8.89 4.50
CA ARG A 56 3.52 -9.77 3.77
C ARG A 56 2.19 -9.93 4.54
N GLY A 57 1.11 -9.41 3.96
CA GLY A 57 -0.26 -9.58 4.46
C GLY A 57 -0.75 -11.03 4.39
N GLY A 58 -1.67 -11.37 5.30
CA GLY A 58 -2.24 -12.72 5.43
C GLY A 58 -3.24 -13.09 4.34
N GLY A 59 -3.60 -12.17 3.43
CA GLY A 59 -4.68 -12.32 2.49
C GLY A 59 -4.36 -11.74 1.10
N ILE A 60 -3.52 -12.45 0.36
CA ILE A 60 -3.21 -12.28 -1.08
C ILE A 60 -1.83 -11.70 -1.39
N TRP A 61 -1.20 -12.39 -2.34
CA TRP A 61 0.11 -12.15 -2.90
C TRP A 61 0.10 -10.95 -3.85
N ILE A 62 1.18 -10.19 -3.84
CA ILE A 62 1.72 -9.56 -5.06
C ILE A 62 2.07 -10.74 -5.98
N ALA A 63 1.15 -11.14 -6.86
CA ALA A 63 1.45 -12.11 -7.89
C ALA A 63 2.46 -11.48 -8.85
N GLY A 64 3.75 -11.78 -8.65
CA GLY A 64 4.78 -11.70 -9.70
C GLY A 64 5.35 -10.34 -10.05
N VAL A 65 5.77 -9.53 -9.06
CA VAL A 65 6.74 -8.45 -9.29
C VAL A 65 7.81 -8.45 -8.19
N LEU A 66 8.65 -9.48 -8.22
CA LEU A 66 10.06 -9.47 -7.79
C LEU A 66 10.88 -10.06 -8.94
#